data_AF-A0A6I9MNL4-F1
#
_entry.id   AF-A0A6I9MNL4-F1
#
_cell.length_a   1.000
_cell.length_b   1.000
_cell.length_c   1.000
_cell.angle_alpha   90.00
_cell.angle_beta   90.00
_cell.angle_gamma   90.00
#
_symmetry.space_group_name_H-M   'P 1'
#
loop_
_entity.id
_entity.type
_entity.pdbx_description
1 polymer ?
#
loop_
_entity_poly.entity_id
_entity_poly.type
_entity_poly.pdbx_seq_one_letter_code
_entity_poly.pdbx_strand_id
1 'polypeptide(L)'
;MAPLVVRGKNIRRGGNRRVSFLDQMYIDVYGVNVRFLQRKTVLVNGERVAPPLSPVDGLTITMNSRQVQLTTDFGLTVRFDGNIRGEIILPSTYKNSVRGLCGNYDGFTRNEYMKPDGSVVRNLNNFGESWRVSDRQAEGVKISNLPQTVHIHRREVETDPDSGFETSDCTKAQLDNYNSAAQCGALSDSKGPFAVCHAALPPKSYQDDCVFDLCAEEGSAALRCASYEAYVATCQEAGVKLGSWRQQLGCALSCDANSSYTTCMSPCPASCADLAAPSECDTTSCVEGCQCAAGFVMSEGICVPYTQCGCTFLNRYYTLGEKFVTEDCSETCQCTSTGAVCQAKTCQGGYLCTIYDFKRDCYRASPCLDYPCLNGGACKEASNSTYTCLCADGFQGTNCEVEITQTGGGLETKWIILIAVLASVAAIAIVTAIVCVCRRKSKSYVYVIQRKQSSLWGKSKSKGKKLSLTSASVPYANMDEPKTEKVTSM
;
A
#
# COMPACT_ATOMS: atom_id res chain seq x y z
N MET A 1 -25.13 2.28 -20.41
CA MET A 1 -23.93 2.81 -19.72
C MET A 1 -22.73 2.09 -20.27
N ALA A 2 -21.62 2.77 -20.49
CA ALA A 2 -20.41 2.14 -21.00
C ALA A 2 -19.84 1.16 -19.94
N PRO A 3 -19.49 -0.08 -20.31
CA PRO A 3 -18.81 -0.98 -19.39
C PRO A 3 -17.39 -0.45 -19.11
N LEU A 4 -16.95 -0.56 -17.85
CA LEU A 4 -15.61 -0.18 -17.42
C LEU A 4 -15.10 -1.14 -16.36
N VAL A 5 -13.79 -1.35 -16.34
CA VAL A 5 -13.08 -2.07 -15.27
C VAL A 5 -11.84 -1.27 -14.90
N VAL A 6 -11.68 -0.96 -13.61
CA VAL A 6 -10.46 -0.35 -13.07
C VAL A 6 -9.88 -1.26 -12.02
N ARG A 7 -8.58 -1.56 -12.11
CA ARG A 7 -7.87 -2.44 -11.17
C ARG A 7 -6.61 -1.74 -10.68
N GLY A 8 -6.27 -1.93 -9.41
CA GLY A 8 -5.01 -1.47 -8.82
C GLY A 8 -4.10 -2.65 -8.52
N LYS A 9 -2.81 -2.52 -8.82
CA LYS A 9 -1.78 -3.46 -8.38
C LYS A 9 -0.98 -2.83 -7.27
N ASN A 10 -0.99 -3.45 -6.09
CA ASN A 10 -0.21 -2.99 -4.94
C ASN A 10 1.06 -3.83 -4.78
N ILE A 11 2.15 -3.19 -4.34
CA ILE A 11 3.41 -3.87 -4.01
C ILE A 11 3.84 -3.52 -2.59
N ARG A 12 4.57 -4.43 -1.96
CA ARG A 12 5.24 -4.16 -0.68
C ARG A 12 6.63 -3.57 -0.97
N ARG A 13 7.01 -2.49 -0.28
CA ARG A 13 8.28 -1.79 -0.44
C ARG A 13 9.10 -1.92 0.85
N GLY A 14 10.44 -1.89 0.76
CA GLY A 14 11.32 -1.73 1.93
C GLY A 14 11.36 -2.88 2.95
N GLY A 15 10.86 -4.07 2.60
CA GLY A 15 10.84 -5.22 3.53
C GLY A 15 9.70 -5.20 4.57
N ASN A 16 8.90 -4.11 4.62
CA ASN A 16 7.69 -4.06 5.44
C ASN A 16 6.61 -4.97 4.85
N ARG A 17 6.10 -5.90 5.67
CA ARG A 17 5.07 -6.87 5.29
C ARG A 17 3.66 -6.49 5.76
N ARG A 18 3.47 -5.31 6.33
CA ARG A 18 2.16 -4.85 6.79
C ARG A 18 1.45 -4.00 5.75
N VAL A 19 2.08 -2.92 5.30
CA VAL A 19 1.49 -2.05 4.27
C VAL A 19 1.91 -2.42 2.86
N SER A 20 1.13 -1.93 1.91
CA SER A 20 1.38 -2.05 0.47
C SER A 20 1.04 -0.73 -0.20
N PHE A 21 1.77 -0.40 -1.25
CA PHE A 21 1.61 0.83 -2.00
C PHE A 21 1.04 0.51 -3.36
N LEU A 22 0.10 1.34 -3.83
CA LEU A 22 -0.36 1.27 -5.21
C LEU A 22 0.83 1.49 -6.15
N ASP A 23 1.05 0.53 -7.04
CA ASP A 23 2.16 0.56 -7.99
C ASP A 23 1.66 0.95 -9.38
N GLN A 24 0.49 0.43 -9.76
CA GLN A 24 -0.03 0.55 -11.12
C GLN A 24 -1.56 0.54 -11.11
N MET A 25 -2.14 1.21 -12.11
CA MET A 25 -3.57 1.15 -12.39
C MET A 25 -3.80 0.57 -13.79
N TYR A 26 -4.80 -0.29 -13.90
CA TYR A 26 -5.27 -0.88 -15.15
C TYR A 26 -6.67 -0.35 -15.40
N ILE A 27 -6.93 0.16 -16.59
CA ILE A 27 -8.19 0.75 -17.00
C ILE A 27 -8.62 0.11 -18.31
N ASP A 28 -9.72 -0.62 -18.28
CA ASP A 28 -10.35 -1.21 -19.46
C ASP A 28 -11.66 -0.48 -19.75
N VAL A 29 -11.71 0.24 -20.85
CA VAL A 29 -12.88 1.03 -21.27
C VAL A 29 -12.84 1.21 -22.79
N TYR A 30 -14.01 1.19 -23.44
CA TYR A 30 -14.13 1.28 -24.90
C TYR A 30 -13.27 0.26 -25.69
N GLY A 31 -13.01 -0.91 -25.10
CA GLY A 31 -12.16 -1.94 -25.72
C GLY A 31 -10.67 -1.61 -25.73
N VAL A 32 -10.25 -0.52 -25.07
CA VAL A 32 -8.86 -0.12 -24.93
C VAL A 32 -8.35 -0.51 -23.54
N ASN A 33 -7.18 -1.14 -23.48
CA ASN A 33 -6.48 -1.40 -22.23
C ASN A 33 -5.46 -0.29 -21.98
N VAL A 34 -5.66 0.51 -20.95
CA VAL A 34 -4.73 1.56 -20.52
C VAL A 34 -4.08 1.15 -19.20
N ARG A 35 -2.78 1.34 -19.07
CA ARG A 35 -2.06 1.14 -17.80
C ARG A 35 -1.31 2.40 -17.41
N PHE A 36 -1.51 2.84 -16.18
CA PHE A 36 -0.69 3.86 -15.54
C PHE A 36 0.31 3.18 -14.62
N LEU A 37 1.59 3.43 -14.87
CA LEU A 37 2.70 2.88 -14.10
C LEU A 37 3.39 3.98 -13.29
N GLN A 38 4.32 3.57 -12.43
CA GLN A 38 5.22 4.45 -11.71
C GLN A 38 5.89 5.49 -12.64
N ARG A 39 6.24 6.64 -12.06
CA ARG A 39 6.83 7.79 -12.78
C ARG A 39 5.97 8.28 -13.94
N LYS A 40 4.64 8.15 -13.82
CA LYS A 40 3.66 8.63 -14.81
C LYS A 40 3.83 8.01 -16.21
N THR A 41 4.38 6.79 -16.27
CA THR A 41 4.49 6.07 -17.55
C THR A 41 3.13 5.53 -17.96
N VAL A 42 2.75 5.75 -19.22
CA VAL A 42 1.45 5.33 -19.77
C VAL A 42 1.65 4.24 -20.81
N LEU A 43 0.87 3.17 -20.69
CA LEU A 43 0.77 2.13 -21.71
C LEU A 43 -0.65 2.10 -22.28
N VAL A 44 -0.76 1.93 -23.60
CA VAL A 44 -2.02 1.69 -24.30
C VAL A 44 -1.88 0.41 -25.11
N ASN A 45 -2.77 -0.56 -24.86
CA ASN A 45 -2.74 -1.90 -25.43
C ASN A 45 -1.36 -2.58 -25.31
N GLY A 46 -0.67 -2.32 -24.19
CA GLY A 46 0.65 -2.85 -23.89
C GLY A 46 1.83 -1.99 -24.38
N GLU A 47 1.61 -1.03 -25.29
CA GLU A 47 2.67 -0.19 -25.86
C GLU A 47 2.86 1.10 -25.05
N ARG A 48 4.11 1.52 -24.82
CA ARG A 48 4.41 2.80 -24.15
C ARG A 48 4.08 3.97 -25.07
N VAL A 49 3.31 4.92 -24.55
CA VAL A 49 2.87 6.11 -25.29
C VAL A 49 3.16 7.39 -24.50
N ALA A 50 3.31 8.50 -25.21
CA ALA A 50 3.45 9.83 -24.63
C ALA A 50 2.11 10.59 -24.71
N PRO A 51 1.49 10.97 -23.58
CA PRO A 51 0.34 11.86 -23.58
C PRO A 51 0.72 13.30 -24.02
N PRO A 52 -0.25 14.10 -24.50
CA PRO A 52 -1.66 13.76 -24.71
C PRO A 52 -1.90 12.81 -25.90
N LEU A 53 -2.92 11.95 -25.78
CA LEU A 53 -3.42 11.16 -26.91
C LEU A 53 -4.89 10.77 -26.74
N SER A 54 -5.57 10.49 -27.85
CA SER A 54 -6.91 9.93 -27.88
C SER A 54 -6.91 8.60 -28.64
N PRO A 55 -6.77 7.46 -27.94
CA PRO A 55 -6.72 6.13 -28.56
C PRO A 55 -7.96 5.76 -29.38
N VAL A 56 -9.12 6.24 -28.94
CA VAL A 56 -10.43 6.06 -29.59
C VAL A 56 -11.28 7.30 -29.33
N ASP A 57 -12.32 7.50 -30.15
CA ASP A 57 -13.26 8.60 -29.97
C ASP A 57 -13.89 8.58 -28.58
N GLY A 58 -13.97 9.75 -27.95
CA GLY A 58 -14.53 9.90 -26.60
C GLY A 58 -13.61 9.47 -25.46
N LEU A 59 -12.37 9.06 -25.73
CA LEU A 59 -11.35 8.76 -24.71
C LEU A 59 -10.11 9.62 -24.90
N THR A 60 -9.72 10.33 -23.85
CA THR A 60 -8.52 11.19 -23.87
C THR A 60 -7.63 10.86 -22.70
N ILE A 61 -6.33 10.78 -22.94
CA ILE A 61 -5.29 10.62 -21.93
C ILE A 61 -4.44 11.89 -21.94
N THR A 62 -4.33 12.56 -20.80
CA THR A 62 -3.52 13.76 -20.61
C THR A 62 -2.54 13.59 -19.46
N MET A 63 -1.56 14.50 -19.38
CA MET A 63 -0.57 14.52 -18.32
C MET A 63 -0.29 15.95 -17.90
N ASN A 64 -0.09 16.15 -16.60
CA ASN A 64 0.52 17.37 -16.06
C ASN A 64 1.67 17.02 -15.11
N SER A 65 2.22 18.02 -14.42
CA SER A 65 3.36 17.78 -13.53
C SER A 65 3.02 16.90 -12.32
N ARG A 66 1.74 16.81 -11.94
CA ARG A 66 1.27 16.07 -10.76
C ARG A 66 0.81 14.64 -11.08
N GLN A 67 0.18 14.43 -12.23
CA GLN A 67 -0.49 13.16 -12.52
C GLN A 67 -0.66 12.90 -14.02
N VAL A 68 -0.93 11.63 -14.34
CA VAL A 68 -1.58 11.23 -15.59
C VAL A 68 -3.08 11.09 -15.36
N GLN A 69 -3.86 11.40 -16.39
CA GLN A 69 -5.31 11.39 -16.31
C GLN A 69 -5.89 10.75 -17.58
N LEU A 70 -6.85 9.86 -17.40
CA LEU A 70 -7.74 9.38 -18.46
C LEU A 70 -9.13 9.97 -18.21
N THR A 71 -9.73 10.54 -19.24
CA THR A 71 -11.10 11.04 -19.24
C THR A 71 -11.90 10.42 -20.37
N THR A 72 -13.19 10.25 -20.14
CA THR A 72 -14.14 9.80 -21.15
C THR A 72 -15.28 10.81 -21.32
N ASP A 73 -15.88 10.82 -22.50
CA ASP A 73 -17.06 11.63 -22.83
C ASP A 73 -18.30 11.34 -21.95
N PHE A 74 -18.43 10.12 -21.42
CA PHE A 74 -19.49 9.78 -20.46
C PHE A 74 -19.19 10.24 -19.03
N GLY A 75 -18.00 10.78 -18.75
CA GLY A 75 -17.64 11.41 -17.48
C GLY A 75 -16.81 10.56 -16.51
N LEU A 76 -16.32 9.37 -16.89
CA LEU A 76 -15.29 8.69 -16.09
C LEU A 76 -13.99 9.49 -16.14
N THR A 77 -13.37 9.70 -14.98
CA THR A 77 -11.99 10.17 -14.84
C THR A 77 -11.19 9.20 -13.99
N VAL A 78 -10.02 8.78 -14.46
CA VAL A 78 -9.05 8.00 -13.69
C VAL A 78 -7.73 8.78 -13.63
N ARG A 79 -7.17 8.96 -12.44
CA ARG A 79 -5.91 9.69 -12.24
C ARG A 79 -4.91 8.85 -11.47
N PHE A 80 -3.64 9.02 -11.82
CA PHE A 80 -2.54 8.42 -11.08
C PHE A 80 -1.37 9.41 -10.96
N ASP A 81 -0.88 9.63 -9.75
CA ASP A 81 0.26 10.52 -9.49
C ASP A 81 1.60 9.97 -10.02
N GLY A 82 1.62 8.69 -10.39
CA GLY A 82 2.85 7.99 -10.78
C GLY A 82 3.65 7.47 -9.60
N ASN A 83 3.08 7.44 -8.39
CA ASN A 83 3.74 6.96 -7.18
C ASN A 83 2.82 6.07 -6.34
N ILE A 84 1.83 6.62 -5.63
CA ILE A 84 0.98 5.84 -4.70
C ILE A 84 -0.49 6.23 -4.73
N ARG A 85 -0.86 7.36 -5.36
CA ARG A 85 -2.22 7.90 -5.31
C ARG A 85 -2.94 7.65 -6.62
N GLY A 86 -3.97 6.81 -6.56
CA GLY A 86 -4.91 6.56 -7.64
C GLY A 86 -6.30 7.08 -7.27
N GLU A 87 -6.97 7.72 -8.22
CA GLU A 87 -8.31 8.28 -8.02
C GLU A 87 -9.23 7.83 -9.17
N ILE A 88 -10.46 7.47 -8.82
CA ILE A 88 -11.51 7.09 -9.77
C ILE A 88 -12.71 7.98 -9.49
N ILE A 89 -13.07 8.81 -10.47
CA ILE A 89 -14.23 9.70 -10.39
C ILE A 89 -15.25 9.19 -11.40
N LEU A 90 -16.44 8.88 -10.89
CA LEU A 90 -17.56 8.39 -11.69
C LEU A 90 -18.75 9.34 -11.58
N PRO A 91 -19.48 9.56 -12.69
CA PRO A 91 -20.69 10.36 -12.66
C PRO A 91 -21.81 9.62 -11.93
N SER A 92 -22.77 10.38 -11.40
CA SER A 92 -23.91 9.86 -10.64
C SER A 92 -24.82 8.92 -11.44
N THR A 93 -24.69 8.88 -12.77
CA THR A 93 -25.35 7.90 -13.63
C THR A 93 -24.91 6.46 -13.34
N TYR A 94 -23.74 6.25 -12.70
CA TYR A 94 -23.26 4.94 -12.26
C TYR A 94 -23.76 4.51 -10.87
N LYS A 95 -24.63 5.29 -10.24
CA LYS A 95 -25.21 4.94 -8.93
C LYS A 95 -25.86 3.55 -8.99
N ASN A 96 -25.60 2.72 -7.97
CA ASN A 96 -26.05 1.32 -7.87
C ASN A 96 -25.58 0.37 -8.99
N SER A 97 -24.67 0.80 -9.87
CA SER A 97 -24.30 0.04 -11.08
C SER A 97 -22.84 -0.42 -11.08
N VAL A 98 -22.11 -0.15 -10.00
CA VAL A 98 -20.71 -0.54 -9.81
C VAL A 98 -20.58 -1.44 -8.59
N ARG A 99 -19.50 -2.22 -8.55
CA ARG A 99 -19.06 -3.01 -7.40
C ARG A 99 -17.54 -3.09 -7.43
N GLY A 100 -16.92 -3.21 -6.27
CA GLY A 100 -15.48 -3.37 -6.14
C GLY A 100 -15.00 -2.92 -4.76
N LEU A 101 -13.69 -2.73 -4.61
CA LEU A 101 -13.10 -2.22 -3.38
C LEU A 101 -13.57 -0.81 -3.01
N CYS A 102 -14.04 -0.02 -3.98
CA CYS A 102 -14.65 1.29 -3.76
C CYS A 102 -16.14 1.22 -3.36
N GLY A 103 -16.65 0.03 -3.03
CA GLY A 103 -18.05 -0.21 -2.67
C GLY A 103 -18.96 -0.37 -3.89
N ASN A 104 -20.26 -0.14 -3.69
CA ASN A 104 -21.32 -0.35 -4.69
C ASN A 104 -22.04 0.94 -5.14
N TYR A 105 -21.60 2.09 -4.62
CA TYR A 105 -22.11 3.43 -4.95
C TYR A 105 -23.64 3.57 -4.84
N ASP A 106 -24.24 3.05 -3.77
CA ASP A 106 -25.68 3.21 -3.48
C ASP A 106 -25.99 4.32 -2.46
N GLY A 107 -24.98 4.72 -1.68
CA GLY A 107 -25.04 5.73 -0.63
C GLY A 107 -25.26 5.16 0.78
N PHE A 108 -25.20 3.84 0.96
CA PHE A 108 -25.41 3.18 2.25
C PHE A 108 -24.12 2.65 2.87
N THR A 109 -23.52 3.44 3.76
CA THR A 109 -22.25 3.19 4.51
C THR A 109 -22.13 1.89 5.32
N ARG A 110 -23.16 1.05 5.31
CA ARG A 110 -23.20 -0.21 6.03
C ARG A 110 -23.07 -1.43 5.13
N ASN A 111 -22.99 -1.27 3.80
CA ASN A 111 -22.95 -2.40 2.87
C ASN A 111 -21.81 -2.32 1.84
N GLU A 112 -20.85 -1.42 2.02
CA GLU A 112 -19.72 -1.21 1.11
C GLU A 112 -18.85 -2.46 0.98
N TYR A 113 -18.79 -3.29 2.02
CA TYR A 113 -18.03 -4.54 2.04
C TYR A 113 -18.79 -5.69 1.35
N MET A 114 -19.31 -5.40 0.16
CA MET A 114 -20.03 -6.32 -0.72
C MET A 114 -19.05 -7.08 -1.61
N LYS A 115 -19.06 -8.42 -1.51
CA LYS A 115 -18.25 -9.31 -2.35
C LYS A 115 -18.78 -9.41 -3.79
N PRO A 116 -18.01 -9.97 -4.75
CA PRO A 116 -18.48 -10.15 -6.14
C PRO A 116 -19.78 -10.97 -6.26
N ASP A 117 -20.00 -11.92 -5.35
CA ASP A 117 -21.21 -12.75 -5.25
C ASP A 117 -22.43 -12.00 -4.67
N GLY A 118 -22.29 -10.71 -4.33
CA GLY A 118 -23.35 -9.88 -3.78
C GLY A 118 -23.58 -10.01 -2.27
N SER A 119 -22.88 -10.92 -1.59
CA SER A 119 -22.97 -11.03 -0.12
C SER A 119 -22.12 -9.98 0.58
N VAL A 120 -22.61 -9.48 1.73
CA VAL A 120 -21.94 -8.44 2.52
C VAL A 120 -21.21 -9.08 3.69
N VAL A 121 -19.95 -8.71 3.89
CA VAL A 121 -19.13 -9.13 5.03
C VAL A 121 -18.79 -7.94 5.93
N ARG A 122 -18.28 -8.19 7.14
CA ARG A 122 -17.88 -7.13 8.10
C ARG A 122 -16.38 -7.00 8.28
N ASN A 123 -15.65 -8.09 8.10
CA ASN A 123 -14.20 -8.09 8.21
C ASN A 123 -13.57 -7.55 6.91
N LEU A 124 -12.70 -6.54 7.06
CA LEU A 124 -12.06 -5.87 5.94
C LEU A 124 -11.21 -6.82 5.09
N ASN A 125 -10.44 -7.72 5.72
CA ASN A 125 -9.59 -8.66 5.00
C ASN A 125 -10.40 -9.65 4.14
N ASN A 126 -11.50 -10.19 4.68
CA ASN A 126 -12.40 -11.06 3.91
C ASN A 126 -13.03 -10.32 2.71
N PHE A 127 -13.34 -9.02 2.86
CA PHE A 127 -13.83 -8.19 1.76
C PHE A 127 -12.73 -7.97 0.71
N GLY A 128 -11.55 -7.51 1.14
CA GLY A 128 -10.41 -7.23 0.26
C GLY A 128 -9.99 -8.45 -0.58
N GLU A 129 -9.80 -9.60 0.07
CA GLU A 129 -9.40 -10.84 -0.59
C GLU A 129 -10.44 -11.34 -1.62
N SER A 130 -11.73 -11.05 -1.39
CA SER A 130 -12.79 -11.46 -2.33
C SER A 130 -12.73 -10.77 -3.68
N TRP A 131 -12.09 -9.60 -3.75
CA TRP A 131 -11.94 -8.79 -4.97
C TRP A 131 -10.58 -8.97 -5.65
N ARG A 132 -9.76 -9.89 -5.16
CA ARG A 132 -8.44 -10.17 -5.72
C ARG A 132 -8.56 -10.69 -7.15
N VAL A 133 -7.73 -10.14 -8.03
CA VAL A 133 -7.61 -10.55 -9.45
C VAL A 133 -6.15 -10.76 -9.81
N SER A 134 -5.87 -11.65 -10.77
CA SER A 134 -4.53 -11.82 -11.35
C SER A 134 -4.32 -10.90 -12.56
N ASP A 135 -3.06 -10.65 -12.92
CA ASP A 135 -2.67 -9.83 -14.08
C ASP A 135 -3.36 -10.32 -15.39
N ARG A 136 -3.72 -11.61 -15.50
CA ARG A 136 -4.39 -12.22 -16.66
C ARG A 136 -5.92 -12.25 -16.60
N GLN A 137 -6.53 -12.05 -15.44
CA GLN A 137 -7.99 -12.19 -15.29
C GLN A 137 -8.80 -11.00 -15.88
N ALA A 138 -8.17 -10.16 -16.69
CA ALA A 138 -8.80 -9.04 -17.41
C ALA A 138 -10.06 -9.45 -18.19
N GLU A 139 -10.11 -10.68 -18.72
CA GLU A 139 -11.24 -11.17 -19.53
C GLU A 139 -12.32 -11.91 -18.70
N GLY A 140 -12.09 -12.13 -17.40
CA GLY A 140 -12.79 -13.18 -16.65
C GLY A 140 -13.67 -12.73 -15.47
N VAL A 141 -13.72 -11.44 -15.12
CA VAL A 141 -14.58 -10.97 -14.02
C VAL A 141 -16.04 -10.99 -14.47
N LYS A 142 -16.64 -12.19 -14.47
CA LYS A 142 -18.07 -12.38 -14.65
C LYS A 142 -18.75 -11.97 -13.35
N ILE A 143 -19.16 -10.69 -13.27
CA ILE A 143 -20.13 -10.26 -12.27
C ILE A 143 -21.41 -11.01 -12.63
N SER A 144 -21.78 -12.00 -11.81
CA SER A 144 -23.02 -12.73 -11.97
C SER A 144 -24.15 -11.70 -11.96
N ASN A 145 -24.97 -11.65 -13.01
CA ASN A 145 -26.23 -10.90 -13.04
C ASN A 145 -27.16 -11.49 -11.97
N LEU A 146 -26.97 -11.06 -10.72
CA LEU A 146 -27.88 -11.39 -9.63
C LEU A 146 -29.12 -10.50 -9.77
N PRO A 147 -30.33 -11.05 -9.63
CA PRO A 147 -31.57 -10.29 -9.70
C PRO A 147 -31.52 -9.10 -8.73
N GLN A 148 -32.13 -7.98 -9.13
CA GLN A 148 -32.22 -6.70 -8.41
C GLN A 148 -32.90 -6.74 -7.02
N THR A 149 -33.01 -7.91 -6.40
CA THR A 149 -33.62 -8.10 -5.09
C THR A 149 -32.72 -8.99 -4.24
N VAL A 150 -31.65 -8.41 -3.69
CA VAL A 150 -31.10 -8.94 -2.45
C VAL A 150 -32.11 -8.58 -1.36
N HIS A 151 -33.06 -9.47 -1.12
CA HIS A 151 -33.78 -9.46 0.14
C HIS A 151 -32.74 -9.70 1.23
N ILE A 152 -32.28 -8.61 1.84
CA ILE A 152 -31.48 -8.64 3.05
C ILE A 152 -32.27 -9.49 4.04
N HIS A 153 -31.79 -10.70 4.32
CA HIS A 153 -32.20 -11.41 5.52
C HIS A 153 -31.80 -10.50 6.68
N ARG A 154 -32.81 -9.78 7.19
CA ARG A 154 -32.82 -8.70 8.16
C ARG A 154 -32.24 -9.06 9.54
N ARG A 155 -31.45 -10.13 9.67
CA ARG A 155 -31.08 -10.67 10.98
C ARG A 155 -29.63 -10.55 11.38
N GLU A 156 -28.75 -10.11 10.51
CA GLU A 156 -27.40 -9.74 10.91
C GLU A 156 -27.12 -8.35 10.37
N VAL A 157 -27.04 -7.37 11.29
CA VAL A 157 -25.90 -6.45 11.47
C VAL A 157 -26.39 -5.30 12.36
N GLU A 158 -26.01 -5.37 13.64
CA GLU A 158 -26.03 -4.22 14.56
C GLU A 158 -24.64 -3.60 14.73
N THR A 159 -23.58 -4.22 14.18
CA THR A 159 -22.19 -3.76 14.33
C THR A 159 -21.70 -3.06 13.07
N ASP A 160 -21.08 -1.89 13.24
CA ASP A 160 -20.44 -1.18 12.14
C ASP A 160 -19.35 -2.06 11.48
N PRO A 161 -19.11 -1.92 10.16
CA PRO A 161 -18.02 -2.62 9.49
C PRO A 161 -16.68 -2.29 10.15
N ASP A 162 -15.76 -3.26 10.14
CA ASP A 162 -14.39 -3.06 10.60
C ASP A 162 -13.76 -1.88 9.85
N SER A 163 -13.27 -0.87 10.56
CA SER A 163 -12.71 0.32 9.91
C SER A 163 -11.36 0.03 9.24
N GLY A 164 -10.68 -1.07 9.59
CA GLY A 164 -9.32 -1.35 9.16
C GLY A 164 -8.27 -0.43 9.78
N PHE A 165 -8.67 0.49 10.66
CA PHE A 165 -7.76 1.44 11.31
C PHE A 165 -7.06 0.76 12.49
N GLU A 166 -5.97 0.06 12.21
CA GLU A 166 -5.12 -0.59 13.21
C GLU A 166 -3.80 0.18 13.38
N THR A 167 -3.56 0.72 14.57
CA THR A 167 -2.33 1.48 14.89
C THR A 167 -1.43 0.77 15.90
N SER A 168 -1.53 -0.56 15.99
CA SER A 168 -0.80 -1.38 16.96
C SER A 168 0.72 -1.27 16.89
N ASP A 169 1.27 -0.77 15.77
CA ASP A 169 2.71 -0.56 15.55
C ASP A 169 3.25 0.71 16.20
N CYS A 170 2.36 1.61 16.63
CA CYS A 170 2.74 2.78 17.39
C CYS A 170 2.65 2.53 18.89
N THR A 171 3.68 2.96 19.60
CA THR A 171 3.58 3.24 21.03
C THR A 171 2.62 4.40 21.28
N LYS A 172 2.11 4.51 22.50
CA LYS A 172 1.26 5.65 22.89
C LYS A 172 1.95 7.00 22.65
N ALA A 173 3.26 7.09 22.91
CA ALA A 173 4.05 8.30 22.65
C ALA A 173 4.12 8.65 21.16
N GLN A 174 4.27 7.65 20.27
CA GLN A 174 4.23 7.87 18.82
C GLN A 174 2.85 8.33 18.37
N LEU A 175 1.77 7.71 18.87
CA LEU A 175 0.41 8.13 18.57
C LEU A 175 0.17 9.58 18.99
N ASP A 176 0.58 9.97 20.19
CA ASP A 176 0.40 11.34 20.69
C ASP A 176 1.21 12.35 19.85
N ASN A 177 2.41 11.97 19.41
CA ASN A 177 3.20 12.79 18.49
C ASN A 177 2.56 12.90 17.10
N TYR A 178 2.15 11.80 16.48
CA TYR A 178 1.55 11.78 15.14
C TYR A 178 0.19 12.48 15.11
N ASN A 179 -0.57 12.46 16.21
CA ASN A 179 -1.81 13.23 16.34
C ASN A 179 -1.60 14.71 16.69
N SER A 180 -0.36 15.16 16.92
CA SER A 180 -0.09 16.57 17.20
C SER A 180 -0.27 17.45 15.94
N ALA A 181 -0.50 18.75 16.14
CA ALA A 181 -0.60 19.73 15.05
C ALA A 181 0.70 19.90 14.24
N ALA A 182 1.84 19.38 14.72
CA ALA A 182 3.09 19.35 13.96
C ALA A 182 3.15 18.18 12.96
N GLN A 183 2.32 17.16 13.17
CA GLN A 183 2.21 15.95 12.36
C GLN A 183 0.78 15.86 11.79
N CYS A 184 0.20 14.67 11.64
CA CYS A 184 -1.11 14.45 11.03
C CYS A 184 -2.24 15.27 11.64
N GLY A 185 -2.13 15.67 12.91
CA GLY A 185 -3.08 16.56 13.57
C GLY A 185 -3.23 17.93 12.90
N ALA A 186 -2.27 18.35 12.07
CA ALA A 186 -2.37 19.57 11.25
C ALA A 186 -3.64 19.57 10.38
N LEU A 187 -4.06 18.40 9.88
CA LEU A 187 -5.26 18.24 9.05
C LEU A 187 -6.53 18.70 9.75
N SER A 188 -6.64 18.44 11.06
CA SER A 188 -7.82 18.78 11.86
C SER A 188 -7.64 20.02 12.75
N ASP A 189 -6.48 20.68 12.70
CA ASP A 189 -6.26 21.88 13.50
C ASP A 189 -7.14 23.04 13.00
N SER A 190 -8.11 23.43 13.83
CA SER A 190 -9.04 24.56 13.60
C SER A 190 -8.35 25.91 13.37
N LYS A 191 -7.08 26.05 13.75
CA LYS A 191 -6.26 27.25 13.53
C LYS A 191 -5.12 27.02 12.54
N GLY A 192 -5.05 25.81 11.97
CA GLY A 192 -4.01 25.39 11.05
C GLY A 192 -4.26 25.84 9.60
N PRO A 193 -3.32 25.53 8.69
CA PRO A 193 -3.40 25.93 7.28
C PRO A 193 -4.60 25.34 6.53
N PHE A 194 -5.17 24.25 7.07
CA PHE A 194 -6.27 23.51 6.45
C PHE A 194 -7.66 23.87 7.00
N ALA A 195 -7.75 24.79 7.96
CA ALA A 195 -9.02 25.18 8.59
C ALA A 195 -10.09 25.67 7.60
N VAL A 196 -9.66 26.33 6.52
CA VAL A 196 -10.55 26.80 5.44
C VAL A 196 -11.26 25.67 4.69
N CYS A 197 -10.72 24.44 4.73
CA CYS A 197 -11.30 23.26 4.08
C CYS A 197 -12.36 22.57 4.92
N HIS A 198 -12.32 22.69 6.26
CA HIS A 198 -13.10 21.84 7.17
C HIS A 198 -14.61 21.90 6.95
N ALA A 199 -15.12 23.04 6.48
CA ALA A 199 -16.54 23.22 6.16
C ALA A 199 -16.97 22.47 4.89
N ALA A 200 -16.08 22.35 3.90
CA ALA A 200 -16.33 21.65 2.65
C ALA A 200 -15.99 20.15 2.73
N LEU A 201 -14.97 19.81 3.53
CA LEU A 201 -14.41 18.48 3.63
C LEU A 201 -13.99 18.19 5.09
N PRO A 202 -14.68 17.26 5.80
CA PRO A 202 -14.28 16.87 7.14
C PRO A 202 -12.89 16.19 7.17
N PRO A 203 -11.96 16.61 8.03
CA PRO A 203 -10.56 16.16 7.97
C PRO A 203 -10.27 14.83 8.67
N LYS A 204 -11.20 14.29 9.47
CA LYS A 204 -10.91 13.21 10.43
C LYS A 204 -10.40 11.93 9.76
N SER A 205 -11.03 11.49 8.67
CA SER A 205 -10.59 10.28 7.94
C SER A 205 -9.18 10.45 7.38
N TYR A 206 -8.88 11.59 6.76
CA TYR A 206 -7.55 11.90 6.24
C TYR A 206 -6.49 11.96 7.34
N GLN A 207 -6.84 12.47 8.53
CA GLN A 207 -5.93 12.43 9.68
C GLN A 207 -5.67 10.99 10.14
N ASP A 208 -6.71 10.15 10.20
CA ASP A 208 -6.57 8.76 10.60
C ASP A 208 -5.68 8.01 9.59
N ASP A 209 -5.95 8.13 8.29
CA ASP A 209 -5.13 7.53 7.23
C ASP A 209 -3.66 7.97 7.34
N CYS A 210 -3.41 9.26 7.60
CA CYS A 210 -2.06 9.77 7.85
C CYS A 210 -1.41 9.12 9.07
N VAL A 211 -2.11 9.01 10.21
CA VAL A 211 -1.56 8.37 11.41
C VAL A 211 -1.26 6.89 11.16
N PHE A 212 -2.14 6.20 10.43
CA PHE A 212 -1.94 4.81 10.03
C PHE A 212 -0.65 4.65 9.22
N ASP A 213 -0.47 5.44 8.16
CA ASP A 213 0.73 5.41 7.32
C ASP A 213 2.00 5.72 8.12
N LEU A 214 1.96 6.70 9.02
CA LEU A 214 3.10 7.06 9.86
C LEU A 214 3.43 5.95 10.88
N CYS A 215 2.42 5.24 11.40
CA CYS A 215 2.66 4.08 12.26
C CYS A 215 3.28 2.92 11.50
N ALA A 216 2.86 2.70 10.26
CA ALA A 216 3.39 1.62 9.44
C ALA A 216 4.82 1.86 8.95
N GLU A 217 5.20 3.12 8.70
CA GLU A 217 6.46 3.50 8.06
C GLU A 217 7.28 4.46 8.93
N GLU A 218 7.33 4.19 10.24
CA GLU A 218 8.22 4.82 11.21
C GLU A 218 8.24 6.36 11.19
N GLY A 219 7.09 6.99 10.94
CA GLY A 219 6.93 8.44 10.91
C GLY A 219 7.42 9.11 9.63
N SER A 220 7.39 8.41 8.49
CA SER A 220 7.79 8.91 7.17
C SER A 220 7.22 10.31 6.85
N ALA A 221 8.12 11.30 6.76
CA ALA A 221 7.74 12.67 6.38
C ALA A 221 7.18 12.74 4.95
N ALA A 222 7.63 11.85 4.06
CA ALA A 222 7.14 11.77 2.69
C ALA A 222 5.67 11.34 2.64
N LEU A 223 5.28 10.33 3.43
CA LEU A 223 3.89 9.87 3.51
C LEU A 223 3.00 10.87 4.24
N ARG A 224 3.52 11.54 5.27
CA ARG A 224 2.83 12.67 5.90
C ARG A 224 2.48 13.76 4.88
N CYS A 225 3.46 14.15 4.05
CA CYS A 225 3.22 15.15 3.01
C CYS A 225 2.28 14.63 1.92
N ALA A 226 2.38 13.36 1.51
CA ALA A 226 1.44 12.75 0.57
C ALA A 226 -0.01 12.74 1.10
N SER A 227 -0.20 12.49 2.40
CA SER A 227 -1.50 12.56 3.06
C SER A 227 -2.08 13.98 3.01
N TYR A 228 -1.26 15.00 3.30
CA TYR A 228 -1.68 16.40 3.15
C TYR A 228 -2.04 16.73 1.69
N GLU A 229 -1.26 16.25 0.73
CA GLU A 229 -1.54 16.47 -0.70
C GLU A 229 -2.86 15.86 -1.15
N ALA A 230 -3.27 14.71 -0.61
CA ALA A 230 -4.56 14.09 -0.91
C ALA A 230 -5.73 14.95 -0.39
N TYR A 231 -5.61 15.44 0.84
CA TYR A 231 -6.63 16.32 1.44
C TYR A 231 -6.73 17.67 0.70
N VAL A 232 -5.57 18.27 0.38
CA VAL A 232 -5.48 19.53 -0.35
C VAL A 232 -6.08 19.42 -1.75
N ALA A 233 -5.77 18.35 -2.49
CA ALA A 233 -6.31 18.15 -3.84
C ALA A 233 -7.85 18.12 -3.82
N THR A 234 -8.43 17.32 -2.92
CA THR A 234 -9.90 17.23 -2.76
C THR A 234 -10.50 18.57 -2.34
N CYS A 235 -9.84 19.30 -1.43
CA CYS A 235 -10.30 20.61 -0.99
C CYS A 235 -10.26 21.67 -2.12
N GLN A 236 -9.21 21.67 -2.95
CA GLN A 236 -9.10 22.54 -4.12
C GLN A 236 -10.16 22.24 -5.17
N GLU A 237 -10.50 20.96 -5.38
CA GLU A 237 -11.59 20.55 -6.26
C GLU A 237 -12.97 21.00 -5.78
N ALA A 238 -13.16 21.10 -4.46
CA ALA A 238 -14.34 21.75 -3.87
C ALA A 238 -14.34 23.29 -4.05
N GLY A 239 -13.36 23.86 -4.76
CA GLY A 239 -13.24 25.28 -5.05
C GLY A 239 -12.63 26.13 -3.93
N VAL A 240 -12.11 25.49 -2.88
CA VAL A 240 -11.52 26.20 -1.73
C VAL A 240 -10.07 26.57 -2.04
N LYS A 241 -9.75 27.85 -1.85
CA LYS A 241 -8.39 28.37 -2.02
C LYS A 241 -7.60 28.25 -0.72
N LEU A 242 -6.52 27.48 -0.78
CA LEU A 242 -5.58 27.27 0.33
C LEU A 242 -4.41 28.25 0.30
N GLY A 243 -3.84 28.51 1.48
CA GLY A 243 -2.62 29.30 1.63
C GLY A 243 -1.33 28.49 1.38
N SER A 244 -0.20 29.00 1.86
CA SER A 244 1.15 28.43 1.74
C SER A 244 1.41 27.24 2.68
N TRP A 245 0.53 26.24 2.67
CA TRP A 245 0.56 25.10 3.59
C TRP A 245 1.87 24.30 3.51
N ARG A 246 2.46 24.18 2.31
CA ARG A 246 3.74 23.47 2.11
C ARG A 246 4.89 24.07 2.89
N GLN A 247 5.02 25.40 2.85
CA GLN A 247 6.06 26.13 3.55
C GLN A 247 5.86 26.02 5.06
N GLN A 248 4.61 26.11 5.51
CA GLN A 248 4.25 26.06 6.94
C GLN A 248 4.49 24.67 7.55
N LEU A 249 4.28 23.59 6.78
CA LEU A 249 4.36 22.21 7.28
C LEU A 249 5.62 21.44 6.83
N GLY A 250 6.53 22.11 6.10
CA GLY A 250 7.77 21.51 5.62
C GLY A 250 7.57 20.46 4.53
N CYS A 251 6.59 20.65 3.65
CA CYS A 251 6.22 19.75 2.55
C CYS A 251 6.53 20.37 1.18
N ALA A 252 7.74 20.90 1.01
CA ALA A 252 8.16 21.55 -0.23
C ALA A 252 8.02 20.61 -1.43
N LEU A 253 7.47 21.12 -2.53
CA LEU A 253 7.42 20.38 -3.79
C LEU A 253 8.67 20.70 -4.61
N SER A 254 9.48 19.68 -4.88
CA SER A 254 10.61 19.78 -5.80
C SER A 254 10.13 19.70 -7.24
N CYS A 255 10.64 20.59 -8.08
CA CYS A 255 10.34 20.64 -9.51
C CYS A 255 11.61 20.37 -10.32
N ASP A 256 11.44 19.68 -11.45
CA ASP A 256 12.54 19.36 -12.36
C ASP A 256 13.09 20.61 -13.03
N ALA A 257 14.25 20.46 -13.70
CA ALA A 257 14.89 21.55 -14.42
C ALA A 257 13.92 22.26 -15.38
N ASN A 258 14.10 23.58 -15.50
CA ASN A 258 13.28 24.46 -16.34
C ASN A 258 11.80 24.53 -15.94
N SER A 259 11.48 24.20 -14.68
CA SER A 259 10.15 24.36 -14.11
C SER A 259 10.23 24.96 -12.72
N SER A 260 9.14 25.59 -12.27
CA SER A 260 9.03 26.17 -10.94
C SER A 260 7.70 25.79 -10.29
N TYR A 261 7.75 25.64 -8.96
CA TYR A 261 6.54 25.43 -8.17
C TYR A 261 5.61 26.64 -8.27
N THR A 262 4.33 26.38 -8.46
CA THR A 262 3.26 27.36 -8.40
C THR A 262 2.02 26.76 -7.75
N THR A 263 1.27 27.60 -7.03
CA THR A 263 -0.05 27.24 -6.47
C THR A 263 -1.16 27.23 -7.51
N CYS A 264 -0.89 27.72 -8.72
CA CYS A 264 -1.88 27.95 -9.74
C CYS A 264 -1.25 27.81 -11.13
N MET A 265 -1.19 26.58 -11.65
CA MET A 265 -0.88 26.28 -13.05
C MET A 265 -2.13 25.79 -13.79
N SER A 266 -2.10 25.87 -15.13
CA SER A 266 -3.14 25.25 -15.95
C SER A 266 -3.22 23.73 -15.69
N PRO A 267 -4.42 23.14 -15.54
CA PRO A 267 -4.59 21.70 -15.50
C PRO A 267 -4.26 21.03 -16.85
N CYS A 268 -4.36 21.78 -17.95
CA CYS A 268 -3.90 21.42 -19.29
C CYS A 268 -2.65 22.26 -19.65
N PRO A 269 -1.44 21.89 -19.19
CA PRO A 269 -0.23 22.64 -19.53
C PRO A 269 0.11 22.50 -21.02
N ALA A 270 0.76 23.51 -21.59
CA ALA A 270 1.29 23.41 -22.95
C ALA A 270 2.33 22.28 -23.03
N SER A 271 2.20 21.45 -24.05
CA SER A 271 3.07 20.31 -24.31
C SER A 271 3.64 20.38 -25.71
N CYS A 272 4.68 19.59 -25.99
CA CYS A 272 5.21 19.49 -27.34
C CYS A 272 4.20 18.90 -28.35
N ALA A 273 3.23 18.12 -27.89
CA ALA A 273 2.17 17.57 -28.75
C ALA A 273 1.04 18.57 -28.99
N ASP A 274 0.80 19.46 -28.02
CA ASP A 274 -0.28 20.43 -28.04
C ASP A 274 0.13 21.70 -27.28
N LEU A 275 0.51 22.72 -28.04
CA LEU A 275 0.88 24.04 -27.53
C LEU A 275 -0.32 24.90 -27.14
N ALA A 276 -1.50 24.60 -27.69
CA ALA A 276 -2.74 25.36 -27.49
C ALA A 276 -3.58 24.83 -26.30
N ALA A 277 -3.20 23.67 -25.75
CA ALA A 277 -3.86 23.04 -24.59
C ALA A 277 -4.27 24.01 -23.47
N PRO A 278 -3.46 25.01 -23.05
CA PRO A 278 -3.89 25.94 -21.99
C PRO A 278 -5.09 26.82 -22.37
N SER A 279 -5.21 27.23 -23.62
CA SER A 279 -6.32 28.07 -24.10
C SER A 279 -7.59 27.29 -24.40
N GLU A 280 -7.48 25.98 -24.64
CA GLU A 280 -8.58 25.08 -24.98
C GLU A 280 -9.00 24.18 -23.79
N CYS A 281 -8.47 24.46 -22.60
CA CYS A 281 -8.74 23.64 -21.42
C CYS A 281 -10.15 23.92 -20.87
N ASP A 282 -10.99 22.88 -20.86
CA ASP A 282 -12.34 22.95 -20.28
C ASP A 282 -12.34 23.30 -18.78
N THR A 283 -11.25 22.99 -18.08
CA THR A 283 -11.11 23.27 -16.66
C THR A 283 -10.37 24.60 -16.44
N THR A 284 -11.10 25.63 -16.02
CA THR A 284 -10.54 26.96 -15.75
C THR A 284 -9.93 27.11 -14.36
N SER A 285 -10.27 26.22 -13.43
CA SER A 285 -9.67 26.19 -12.09
C SER A 285 -8.23 25.71 -12.20
N CYS A 286 -7.29 26.54 -11.78
CA CYS A 286 -5.90 26.16 -11.76
C CYS A 286 -5.63 25.11 -10.68
N VAL A 287 -4.61 24.29 -10.94
CA VAL A 287 -4.13 23.25 -10.03
C VAL A 287 -2.74 23.59 -9.52
N GLU A 288 -2.40 23.14 -8.33
CA GLU A 288 -1.06 23.30 -7.77
C GLU A 288 -0.07 22.34 -8.46
N GLY A 289 1.16 22.79 -8.74
CA GLY A 289 2.17 21.92 -9.31
C GLY A 289 3.43 22.63 -9.82
N CYS A 290 4.20 21.93 -10.65
CA CYS A 290 5.37 22.48 -11.32
C CYS A 290 4.97 22.98 -12.71
N GLN A 291 5.20 24.26 -12.98
CA GLN A 291 4.93 24.91 -14.25
C GLN A 291 6.24 25.10 -15.03
N CYS A 292 6.24 24.75 -16.31
CA CYS A 292 7.40 25.02 -17.18
C CYS A 292 7.65 26.54 -17.26
N ALA A 293 8.93 26.90 -17.24
CA ALA A 293 9.36 28.28 -17.40
C ALA A 293 9.04 28.79 -18.83
N ALA A 294 9.00 30.11 -19.00
CA ALA A 294 8.81 30.72 -20.32
C ALA A 294 9.90 30.24 -21.30
N GLY A 295 9.49 29.81 -22.50
CA GLY A 295 10.39 29.20 -23.49
C GLY A 295 10.47 27.66 -23.43
N PHE A 296 9.83 27.03 -22.44
CA PHE A 296 9.82 25.59 -22.24
C PHE A 296 8.39 25.04 -22.24
N VAL A 297 8.24 23.81 -22.71
CA VAL A 297 6.97 23.07 -22.74
C VAL A 297 7.15 21.63 -22.30
N MET A 298 6.05 21.00 -21.89
CA MET A 298 6.08 19.65 -21.36
C MET A 298 6.30 18.60 -22.46
N SER A 299 7.23 17.69 -22.22
CA SER A 299 7.42 16.46 -23.00
C SER A 299 7.60 15.30 -22.02
N GLU A 300 6.64 14.38 -21.94
CA GLU A 300 6.66 13.24 -21.01
C GLU A 300 6.92 13.62 -19.53
N GLY A 301 6.37 14.75 -19.09
CA GLY A 301 6.47 15.20 -17.70
C GLY A 301 7.71 16.04 -17.37
N ILE A 302 8.66 16.21 -18.29
CA ILE A 302 9.80 17.13 -18.16
C ILE A 302 9.61 18.39 -19.02
N CYS A 303 10.23 19.50 -18.64
CA CYS A 303 10.15 20.77 -19.37
C CYS A 303 11.37 20.92 -20.31
N VAL A 304 11.10 20.90 -21.61
CA VAL A 304 12.12 20.99 -22.68
C VAL A 304 11.93 22.28 -23.49
N PRO A 305 13.00 22.86 -24.08
CA PRO A 305 12.86 23.95 -25.03
C PRO A 305 12.01 23.54 -26.24
N TYR A 306 11.31 24.49 -26.86
CA TYR A 306 10.52 24.23 -28.09
C TYR A 306 11.31 23.52 -29.19
N THR A 307 12.61 23.84 -29.32
CA THR A 307 13.51 23.25 -30.32
C THR A 307 13.87 21.78 -30.04
N GLN A 308 13.53 21.27 -28.86
CA GLN A 308 13.71 19.88 -28.47
C GLN A 308 12.39 19.10 -28.44
N CYS A 309 11.30 19.70 -28.90
CA CYS A 309 10.08 18.95 -29.14
C CYS A 309 10.31 17.90 -30.22
N GLY A 310 9.64 16.75 -30.04
CA GLY A 310 9.64 15.68 -31.02
C GLY A 310 8.68 15.98 -32.17
N CYS A 311 7.91 14.97 -32.55
CA CYS A 311 7.09 15.00 -33.75
C CYS A 311 5.82 14.19 -33.54
N THR A 312 4.79 14.55 -34.32
CA THR A 312 3.52 13.83 -34.33
C THR A 312 3.44 12.97 -35.58
N PHE A 313 3.07 11.71 -35.42
CA PHE A 313 2.82 10.77 -36.50
C PHE A 313 1.50 10.04 -36.23
N LEU A 314 0.57 10.10 -37.19
CA LEU A 314 -0.80 9.56 -37.06
C LEU A 314 -1.48 9.94 -35.72
N ASN A 315 -1.45 11.23 -35.37
CA ASN A 315 -2.01 11.79 -34.13
C ASN A 315 -1.41 11.27 -32.81
N ARG A 316 -0.24 10.61 -32.87
CA ARG A 316 0.54 10.25 -31.69
C ARG A 316 1.84 11.05 -31.63
N TYR A 317 2.13 11.60 -30.47
CA TYR A 317 3.39 12.29 -30.20
C TYR A 317 4.50 11.28 -29.89
N TYR A 318 5.67 11.51 -30.49
CA TYR A 318 6.91 10.79 -30.26
C TYR A 318 7.98 11.80 -29.86
N THR A 319 8.82 11.45 -28.90
CA THR A 319 9.91 12.32 -28.44
C THR A 319 11.02 12.45 -29.48
N LEU A 320 11.76 13.56 -29.45
CA LEU A 320 12.83 13.80 -30.44
C LEU A 320 13.89 12.69 -30.38
N GLY A 321 14.16 12.07 -31.52
CA GLY A 321 15.10 10.96 -31.67
C GLY A 321 14.51 9.58 -31.40
N GLU A 322 13.25 9.49 -30.94
CA GLU A 322 12.56 8.23 -30.66
C GLU A 322 12.42 7.36 -31.90
N LYS A 323 12.66 6.05 -31.75
CA LYS A 323 12.53 5.05 -32.82
C LYS A 323 11.36 4.13 -32.54
N PHE A 324 10.43 4.05 -33.49
CA PHE A 324 9.20 3.27 -33.38
C PHE A 324 8.93 2.47 -34.66
N VAL A 325 7.97 1.55 -34.56
CA VAL A 325 7.50 0.69 -35.65
C VAL A 325 6.00 0.92 -35.79
N THR A 326 5.49 0.99 -37.01
CA THR A 326 4.05 1.21 -37.25
C THR A 326 3.21 0.02 -36.78
N GLU A 327 1.91 0.23 -36.54
CA GLU A 327 1.05 -0.82 -35.98
C GLU A 327 0.92 -2.04 -36.88
N ASP A 328 0.87 -1.82 -38.19
CA ASP A 328 0.89 -2.85 -39.24
C ASP A 328 2.30 -3.41 -39.51
N CYS A 329 3.30 -2.85 -38.84
CA CYS A 329 4.71 -3.23 -38.90
C CYS A 329 5.34 -3.13 -40.29
N SER A 330 4.73 -2.33 -41.16
CA SER A 330 5.20 -2.07 -42.52
C SER A 330 6.36 -1.08 -42.56
N GLU A 331 6.57 -0.29 -41.50
CA GLU A 331 7.60 0.75 -41.44
C GLU A 331 8.31 0.77 -40.09
N THR A 332 9.58 1.19 -40.11
CA THR A 332 10.25 1.72 -38.92
C THR A 332 10.55 3.19 -39.11
N CYS A 333 10.25 3.97 -38.09
CA CYS A 333 10.34 5.41 -38.12
C CYS A 333 11.27 5.91 -37.03
N GLN A 334 11.90 7.04 -37.29
CA GLN A 334 12.58 7.83 -36.27
C GLN A 334 12.00 9.24 -36.25
N CYS A 335 11.71 9.73 -35.06
CA CYS A 335 11.29 11.10 -34.87
C CYS A 335 12.47 12.07 -35.00
N THR A 336 12.38 13.00 -35.93
CA THR A 336 13.41 14.03 -36.20
C THR A 336 12.83 15.43 -36.01
N SER A 337 13.68 16.45 -36.07
CA SER A 337 13.24 17.85 -35.98
C SER A 337 12.34 18.29 -37.15
N THR A 338 12.31 17.53 -38.25
CA THR A 338 11.47 17.79 -39.42
C THR A 338 10.22 16.91 -39.47
N GLY A 339 10.01 16.04 -38.47
CA GLY A 339 8.93 15.06 -38.45
C GLY A 339 9.41 13.62 -38.37
N ALA A 340 8.48 12.67 -38.47
CA ALA A 340 8.81 11.25 -38.53
C ALA A 340 9.42 10.89 -39.90
N VAL A 341 10.59 10.25 -39.88
CA VAL A 341 11.24 9.72 -41.07
C VAL A 341 11.13 8.21 -41.03
N CYS A 342 10.39 7.64 -41.97
CA CYS A 342 10.04 6.22 -42.02
C CYS A 342 10.72 5.51 -43.18
N GLN A 343 11.00 4.23 -43.00
CA GLN A 343 11.50 3.32 -44.03
C GLN A 343 10.77 1.99 -43.94
N ALA A 344 10.56 1.35 -45.09
CA ALA A 344 9.90 0.05 -45.16
C ALA A 344 10.61 -0.97 -44.26
N LYS A 345 9.82 -1.74 -43.53
CA LYS A 345 10.25 -2.79 -42.61
C LYS A 345 9.40 -4.02 -42.80
N THR A 346 10.05 -5.18 -42.67
CA THR A 346 9.38 -6.48 -42.62
C THR A 346 10.09 -7.33 -41.58
N CYS A 347 9.34 -8.06 -40.76
CA CYS A 347 9.93 -9.03 -39.85
C CYS A 347 10.47 -10.25 -40.63
N GLN A 348 11.68 -10.68 -40.31
CA GLN A 348 12.29 -11.86 -40.91
C GLN A 348 11.57 -13.14 -40.45
N GLY A 349 11.77 -14.26 -41.17
CA GLY A 349 11.22 -15.55 -40.79
C GLY A 349 11.61 -15.94 -39.36
N GLY A 350 10.63 -16.35 -38.55
CA GLY A 350 10.82 -16.66 -37.13
C GLY A 350 10.78 -15.45 -36.19
N TYR A 351 10.52 -14.24 -36.70
CA TYR A 351 10.21 -13.05 -35.92
C TYR A 351 8.73 -12.71 -36.05
N LEU A 352 8.14 -12.28 -34.94
CA LEU A 352 6.76 -11.82 -34.85
C LEU A 352 6.79 -10.32 -34.60
N CYS A 353 5.95 -9.58 -35.31
CA CYS A 353 5.68 -8.22 -34.91
C CYS A 353 4.72 -8.22 -33.73
N THR A 354 5.21 -7.77 -32.58
CA THR A 354 4.42 -7.70 -31.36
C THR A 354 4.99 -6.60 -30.47
N ILE A 355 4.33 -6.38 -29.34
CA ILE A 355 4.84 -5.50 -28.28
C ILE A 355 5.55 -6.37 -27.26
N TYR A 356 6.83 -6.08 -27.04
CA TYR A 356 7.62 -6.68 -25.98
C TYR A 356 8.44 -5.59 -25.29
N ASP A 357 8.53 -5.69 -23.97
CA ASP A 357 9.06 -4.65 -23.08
C ASP A 357 8.45 -3.27 -23.38
N PHE A 358 7.13 -3.25 -23.54
CA PHE A 358 6.31 -2.08 -23.89
C PHE A 358 6.62 -1.42 -25.22
N LYS A 359 7.47 -2.01 -26.06
CA LYS A 359 7.84 -1.46 -27.37
C LYS A 359 7.41 -2.40 -28.49
N ARG A 360 6.78 -1.84 -29.52
CA ARG A 360 6.51 -2.56 -30.77
C ARG A 360 7.78 -2.70 -31.60
N ASP A 361 8.10 -3.93 -31.97
CA ASP A 361 9.17 -4.25 -32.92
C ASP A 361 9.01 -5.70 -33.43
N CYS A 362 9.93 -6.14 -34.28
CA CYS A 362 10.08 -7.54 -34.64
C CYS A 362 10.88 -8.25 -33.55
N TYR A 363 10.22 -9.11 -32.78
CA TYR A 363 10.86 -9.95 -31.78
C TYR A 363 10.92 -11.39 -32.25
N ARG A 364 11.97 -12.10 -31.86
CA ARG A 364 12.11 -13.52 -32.17
C ARG A 364 10.95 -14.27 -31.50
N ALA A 365 10.25 -15.10 -32.26
CA ALA A 365 9.16 -15.92 -31.76
C ALA A 365 9.63 -16.74 -30.56
N SER A 366 8.93 -16.59 -29.44
CA SER A 366 9.32 -17.15 -28.15
C SER A 366 8.11 -17.35 -27.26
N PRO A 367 8.07 -18.42 -26.46
CA PRO A 367 7.02 -18.61 -25.45
C PRO A 367 7.01 -17.51 -24.38
N CYS A 368 8.08 -16.74 -24.22
CA CYS A 368 8.13 -15.63 -23.27
C CYS A 368 7.45 -14.34 -23.75
N LEU A 369 7.10 -14.22 -25.04
CA LEU A 369 6.49 -13.00 -25.58
C LEU A 369 5.10 -12.73 -25.00
N ASP A 370 4.38 -13.77 -24.58
CA ASP A 370 3.04 -13.64 -24.01
C ASP A 370 3.05 -13.39 -22.49
N TYR A 371 4.20 -13.02 -21.93
CA TYR A 371 4.40 -12.80 -20.48
C TYR A 371 3.84 -13.95 -19.63
N PRO A 372 4.34 -15.18 -19.81
CA PRO A 372 3.78 -16.36 -19.18
C PRO A 372 3.99 -16.42 -17.64
N CYS A 373 4.87 -15.60 -17.09
CA CYS A 373 5.16 -15.53 -15.66
C CYS A 373 4.36 -14.40 -15.00
N LEU A 374 3.63 -14.73 -13.94
CA LEU A 374 2.78 -13.81 -13.18
C LEU A 374 3.56 -13.20 -12.00
N ASN A 375 2.95 -12.22 -11.33
CA ASN A 375 3.42 -11.69 -10.04
C ASN A 375 4.88 -11.22 -10.05
N GLY A 376 5.33 -10.65 -11.18
CA GLY A 376 6.70 -10.15 -11.34
C GLY A 376 7.75 -11.24 -11.60
N GLY A 377 7.33 -12.48 -11.90
CA GLY A 377 8.25 -13.54 -12.29
C GLY A 377 8.96 -13.25 -13.62
N ALA A 378 10.24 -13.63 -13.71
CA ALA A 378 11.04 -13.46 -14.92
C ALA A 378 10.96 -14.72 -15.80
N CYS A 379 10.58 -14.54 -17.07
CA CYS A 379 10.53 -15.63 -18.03
C CYS A 379 11.92 -15.93 -18.61
N LYS A 380 12.28 -17.21 -18.66
CA LYS A 380 13.46 -17.71 -19.36
C LYS A 380 13.05 -18.77 -20.37
N GLU A 381 13.51 -18.62 -21.60
CA GLU A 381 13.39 -19.69 -22.59
C GLU A 381 14.17 -20.93 -22.15
N ALA A 382 13.55 -22.08 -22.34
CA ALA A 382 14.11 -23.40 -22.14
C ALA A 382 14.13 -24.18 -23.46
N SER A 383 14.75 -25.36 -23.47
CA SER A 383 14.89 -26.16 -24.69
C SER A 383 13.54 -26.54 -25.31
N ASN A 384 13.48 -26.68 -26.64
CA ASN A 384 12.29 -27.09 -27.40
C ASN A 384 11.08 -26.12 -27.32
N SER A 385 11.31 -24.81 -27.41
CA SER A 385 10.23 -23.80 -27.37
C SER A 385 9.40 -23.82 -26.08
N THR A 386 10.01 -24.23 -24.97
CA THR A 386 9.42 -24.18 -23.63
C THR A 386 9.95 -22.99 -22.85
N TYR A 387 9.37 -22.70 -21.69
CA TYR A 387 9.81 -21.63 -20.81
C TYR A 387 9.83 -22.08 -19.35
N THR A 388 10.61 -21.37 -18.53
CA THR A 388 10.64 -21.50 -17.08
C THR A 388 10.47 -20.12 -16.45
N CYS A 389 9.66 -20.03 -15.41
CA CYS A 389 9.51 -18.81 -14.63
C CYS A 389 10.41 -18.81 -13.40
N LEU A 390 11.18 -17.73 -13.24
CA LEU A 390 11.86 -17.42 -11.99
C LEU A 390 10.95 -16.51 -11.17
N CYS A 391 10.32 -17.08 -10.14
CA CYS A 391 9.35 -16.34 -9.34
C CYS A 391 10.01 -15.30 -8.44
N ALA A 392 9.36 -14.14 -8.34
CA ALA A 392 9.70 -13.14 -7.35
C ALA A 392 9.45 -13.67 -5.94
N ASP A 393 10.11 -13.04 -4.96
CA ASP A 393 9.96 -13.42 -3.55
C ASP A 393 8.50 -13.42 -3.12
N GLY A 394 8.10 -14.50 -2.42
CA GLY A 394 6.72 -14.68 -1.97
C GLY A 394 5.81 -15.39 -2.98
N PHE A 395 6.31 -15.78 -4.16
CA PHE A 395 5.54 -16.53 -5.16
C PHE A 395 6.23 -17.83 -5.59
N GLN A 396 5.41 -18.81 -5.98
CA GLN A 396 5.81 -20.12 -6.49
C GLN A 396 4.79 -20.61 -7.53
N GLY A 397 5.02 -21.80 -8.09
CA GLY A 397 4.20 -22.38 -9.15
C GLY A 397 4.87 -22.31 -10.51
N THR A 398 4.28 -22.95 -11.52
CA THR A 398 4.87 -23.04 -12.86
C THR A 398 4.96 -21.65 -13.51
N ASN A 399 3.97 -20.80 -13.25
CA ASN A 399 3.85 -19.44 -13.76
C ASN A 399 3.90 -18.40 -12.65
N CYS A 400 4.41 -18.75 -11.46
CA CYS A 400 4.43 -17.87 -10.27
C CYS A 400 3.03 -17.42 -9.82
N GLU A 401 2.03 -18.26 -10.05
CA GLU A 401 0.61 -18.00 -9.76
C GLU A 401 0.23 -18.21 -8.29
N VAL A 402 1.09 -18.88 -7.51
CA VAL A 402 0.80 -19.25 -6.12
C VAL A 402 1.60 -18.37 -5.18
N GLU A 403 0.92 -17.67 -4.27
CA GLU A 403 1.59 -16.97 -3.16
C GLU A 403 2.08 -17.99 -2.10
N ILE A 404 3.27 -17.78 -1.57
CA ILE A 404 3.84 -18.56 -0.48
C ILE A 404 3.19 -18.07 0.82
N THR A 405 2.05 -18.67 1.19
CA THR A 405 1.49 -18.47 2.52
C THR A 405 2.46 -19.06 3.55
N GLN A 406 2.94 -18.26 4.50
CA GLN A 406 3.69 -18.79 5.64
C GLN A 406 2.73 -19.59 6.55
N THR A 407 2.40 -20.83 6.16
CA THR A 407 1.87 -21.80 7.10
C THR A 407 3.02 -22.29 7.97
N GLY A 408 3.04 -21.86 9.25
CA GLY A 408 3.79 -22.57 10.30
C GLY A 408 4.97 -21.83 10.92
N GLY A 409 4.86 -20.53 11.18
CA GLY A 409 5.75 -19.84 12.14
C GLY A 409 5.30 -19.97 13.60
N GLY A 410 4.24 -20.73 13.88
CA GLY A 410 3.88 -21.15 15.24
C GLY A 410 4.60 -22.45 15.53
N LEU A 411 5.50 -22.45 16.52
CA LEU A 411 6.13 -23.64 17.10
C LEU A 411 5.10 -24.78 17.14
N GLU A 412 5.26 -25.82 16.30
CA GLU A 412 4.20 -26.83 16.12
C GLU A 412 3.69 -27.23 17.51
N THR A 413 2.37 -27.33 17.69
CA THR A 413 1.78 -27.77 18.96
C THR A 413 2.42 -29.05 19.49
N LYS A 414 2.99 -29.88 18.60
CA LYS A 414 3.87 -31.01 18.95
C LYS A 414 5.09 -30.62 19.78
N TRP A 415 5.83 -29.57 19.43
CA TRP A 415 6.98 -29.06 20.19
C TRP A 415 6.56 -28.41 21.51
N ILE A 416 5.41 -27.72 21.56
CA ILE A 416 4.88 -27.16 22.82
C ILE A 416 4.54 -28.32 23.79
N ILE A 417 3.87 -29.37 23.30
CA ILE A 417 3.58 -30.57 24.08
C ILE A 417 4.89 -31.26 24.49
N LEU A 418 5.87 -31.35 23.59
CA LEU A 418 7.18 -31.95 23.90
C LEU A 418 7.91 -31.19 25.01
N ILE A 419 7.95 -29.86 24.93
CA ILE A 419 8.60 -29.00 25.93
C ILE A 419 7.86 -29.07 27.27
N ALA A 420 6.52 -29.05 27.26
CA ALA A 420 5.72 -29.19 28.48
C ALA A 420 5.93 -30.56 29.15
N VAL A 421 5.98 -31.65 28.37
CA VAL A 421 6.26 -32.99 28.88
C VAL A 421 7.68 -33.09 29.41
N LEU A 422 8.68 -32.59 28.69
CA LEU A 422 10.08 -32.60 29.12
C LEU A 422 10.30 -31.78 30.40
N ALA A 423 9.68 -30.61 30.52
CA ALA A 423 9.73 -29.79 31.73
C ALA A 423 9.05 -30.49 32.92
N SER A 424 7.92 -31.17 32.68
CA SER A 424 7.21 -31.94 33.70
C SER A 424 8.04 -33.13 34.19
N VAL A 425 8.67 -33.88 33.27
CA VAL A 425 9.54 -35.01 33.60
C VAL A 425 10.79 -34.53 34.35
N ALA A 426 11.39 -33.41 33.95
CA ALA A 426 12.53 -32.84 34.65
C ALA A 426 12.16 -32.40 36.08
N ALA A 427 11.00 -31.76 36.28
CA ALA A 427 10.52 -31.39 37.61
C ALA A 427 10.29 -32.63 38.49
N ILE A 428 9.69 -33.69 37.96
CA ILE A 428 9.49 -34.97 38.68
C ILE A 428 10.83 -35.63 39.01
N ALA A 429 11.80 -35.62 38.09
CA ALA A 429 13.15 -36.15 38.33
C ALA A 429 13.88 -35.36 39.44
N ILE A 430 13.74 -34.04 39.47
CA ILE A 430 14.32 -33.19 40.52
C ILE A 430 13.66 -33.47 41.87
N VAL A 431 12.32 -33.53 41.92
CA VAL A 431 11.59 -33.82 43.17
C VAL A 431 11.93 -35.21 43.68
N THR A 432 11.99 -36.22 42.82
CA THR A 432 12.36 -37.59 43.22
C THR A 432 13.82 -37.68 43.66
N ALA A 433 14.75 -36.96 43.02
CA ALA A 433 16.13 -36.86 43.48
C ALA A 433 16.23 -36.19 44.85
N ILE A 434 15.50 -35.10 45.10
CA ILE A 434 15.44 -34.43 46.40
C ILE A 434 14.88 -35.38 47.46
N VAL A 435 13.77 -36.08 47.19
CA VAL A 435 13.18 -37.07 48.11
C VAL A 435 14.16 -38.22 48.39
N CYS A 436 14.87 -38.71 47.38
CA CYS A 436 15.89 -39.75 47.54
C CYS A 436 17.08 -39.28 48.38
N VAL A 437 17.54 -38.04 48.20
CA VAL A 437 18.61 -37.44 49.00
C VAL A 437 18.14 -37.21 50.44
N CYS A 438 16.92 -36.73 50.65
CA CYS A 438 16.32 -36.58 51.98
C CYS A 438 16.13 -37.94 52.68
N ARG A 439 15.69 -38.98 51.96
CA ARG A 439 15.61 -40.36 52.49
C ARG A 439 17.00 -40.95 52.78
N ARG A 440 18.02 -40.68 51.97
CA ARG A 440 19.42 -41.08 52.26
C ARG A 440 19.97 -40.37 53.49
N LYS A 441 19.71 -39.07 53.64
CA LYS A 441 20.09 -38.31 54.86
C LYS A 441 19.35 -38.81 56.10
N SER A 442 18.07 -39.14 56.00
CA SER A 442 17.28 -39.74 57.08
C SER A 442 17.81 -41.12 57.49
N LYS A 443 18.14 -42.01 56.53
CA LYS A 443 18.77 -43.32 56.83
C LYS A 443 20.16 -43.18 57.45
N SER A 444 20.94 -42.17 57.05
CA SER A 444 22.25 -41.87 57.64
C SER A 444 22.12 -41.31 59.08
N TYR A 445 21.08 -40.52 59.36
CA TYR A 445 20.81 -39.99 60.69
C TYR A 445 20.36 -41.07 61.68
N VAL A 446 19.56 -42.05 61.24
CA VAL A 446 19.15 -43.21 62.07
C VAL A 446 20.33 -44.15 62.36
N TYR A 447 21.24 -44.35 61.40
CA TYR A 447 22.45 -45.18 61.59
C TYR A 447 23.47 -44.53 62.54
N VAL A 448 23.53 -43.19 62.60
CA VAL A 448 24.43 -42.44 63.48
C VAL A 448 23.89 -42.33 64.92
N ILE A 449 22.57 -42.34 65.13
CA ILE A 449 21.98 -42.34 66.48
C ILE A 449 22.12 -43.70 67.18
N GLN A 450 22.00 -44.83 66.46
CA GLN A 450 22.21 -46.16 67.04
C GLN A 450 23.68 -46.48 67.40
N ARG A 451 24.66 -45.84 66.75
CA ARG A 451 26.10 -46.04 67.04
C ARG A 451 26.66 -45.16 68.17
N LYS A 452 25.89 -44.17 68.66
CA LYS A 452 26.30 -43.25 69.74
C LYS A 452 25.74 -43.59 71.12
N GLN A 453 24.97 -44.68 71.25
CA GLN A 453 24.42 -45.14 72.54
C GLN A 453 25.20 -46.31 73.16
N SER A 454 26.30 -46.78 72.53
CA SER A 454 27.16 -47.86 73.03
C SER A 454 28.58 -47.42 73.46
N SER A 455 28.88 -46.12 73.48
CA SER A 455 30.16 -45.62 73.96
C SER A 455 30.00 -44.26 74.64
N LEU A 456 29.65 -44.29 75.93
CA LEU A 456 30.04 -43.35 76.99
C LEU A 456 29.22 -43.63 78.27
N TRP A 457 29.25 -44.89 78.73
CA TRP A 457 29.15 -45.18 80.15
C TRP A 457 30.56 -45.01 80.71
N GLY A 458 30.87 -43.79 81.14
CA GLY A 458 32.22 -43.46 81.57
C GLY A 458 32.39 -41.98 81.89
N LYS A 459 32.03 -41.64 83.13
CA LYS A 459 32.52 -40.47 83.91
C LYS A 459 31.89 -39.09 83.62
N SER A 460 31.05 -38.69 84.57
CA SER A 460 31.25 -37.52 85.46
C SER A 460 30.08 -36.52 85.52
N LYS A 461 29.87 -36.07 86.77
CA LYS A 461 28.79 -35.26 87.35
C LYS A 461 28.80 -33.81 86.83
N SER A 462 27.60 -33.20 86.77
CA SER A 462 27.21 -32.02 87.59
C SER A 462 26.35 -30.97 86.85
N LYS A 463 25.12 -30.79 87.40
CA LYS A 463 24.28 -29.57 87.53
C LYS A 463 23.70 -28.91 86.27
N GLY A 464 22.37 -28.74 86.28
CA GLY A 464 21.56 -28.25 85.17
C GLY A 464 20.96 -26.85 85.35
N LYS A 465 20.02 -26.51 84.45
CA LYS A 465 18.78 -25.74 84.70
C LYS A 465 17.94 -25.63 83.41
N LYS A 466 16.62 -25.53 83.64
CA LYS A 466 15.46 -25.54 82.70
C LYS A 466 15.22 -24.19 82.01
N LEU A 467 14.46 -24.21 80.90
CA LEU A 467 13.34 -23.31 80.44
C LEU A 467 13.35 -23.23 78.89
N SER A 468 12.40 -23.83 78.14
CA SER A 468 10.97 -23.56 77.85
C SER A 468 10.72 -22.55 76.71
N LEU A 469 9.99 -23.04 75.69
CA LEU A 469 9.54 -22.37 74.46
C LEU A 469 8.26 -21.55 74.64
N THR A 470 7.99 -20.58 73.74
CA THR A 470 6.94 -20.57 72.67
C THR A 470 6.76 -19.15 72.11
N SER A 471 6.92 -18.93 70.79
CA SER A 471 5.91 -18.78 69.71
C SER A 471 5.21 -17.41 69.61
N ALA A 472 5.18 -16.81 68.42
CA ALA A 472 4.18 -15.82 68.02
C ALA A 472 4.01 -15.78 66.49
N SER A 473 2.82 -15.35 66.06
CA SER A 473 2.25 -15.41 64.73
C SER A 473 1.51 -14.09 64.40
N VAL A 474 1.69 -13.57 63.17
CA VAL A 474 0.81 -12.66 62.34
C VAL A 474 0.37 -11.27 62.95
N PRO A 475 -0.46 -10.39 62.32
CA PRO A 475 -0.54 -9.75 60.97
C PRO A 475 -0.77 -8.18 60.94
N TYR A 476 -0.82 -7.61 59.71
CA TYR A 476 -1.65 -6.51 59.11
C TYR A 476 -1.81 -5.05 59.65
N ALA A 477 -1.76 -4.12 58.67
CA ALA A 477 -2.65 -2.95 58.38
C ALA A 477 -2.31 -1.48 58.79
N ASN A 478 -2.31 -0.63 57.75
CA ASN A 478 -2.86 0.73 57.50
C ASN A 478 -2.55 2.02 58.31
N MET A 479 -2.38 3.10 57.49
CA MET A 479 -2.77 4.54 57.58
C MET A 479 -2.32 5.43 58.76
N ASP A 480 -1.58 6.51 58.46
CA ASP A 480 -2.01 7.94 58.58
C ASP A 480 -0.84 8.95 58.39
N GLU A 481 -1.15 10.10 57.79
CA GLU A 481 -0.37 11.35 57.59
C GLU A 481 -0.23 12.20 58.90
N PRO A 482 0.30 13.45 58.94
CA PRO A 482 1.30 14.19 58.15
C PRO A 482 2.33 14.97 59.05
N LYS A 483 3.32 15.66 58.44
CA LYS A 483 3.73 17.08 58.69
C LYS A 483 5.24 17.43 58.54
N THR A 484 5.43 18.53 57.80
CA THR A 484 6.33 19.70 57.99
C THR A 484 7.86 19.64 57.77
N GLU A 485 8.26 20.44 56.77
CA GLU A 485 9.27 21.52 56.76
C GLU A 485 10.74 21.27 57.18
N LYS A 486 11.65 21.55 56.24
CA LYS A 486 12.71 22.61 56.25
C LYS A 486 13.69 22.32 55.10
N VAL A 487 13.73 23.09 54.00
CA VAL A 487 14.55 24.31 53.79
C VAL A 487 15.89 24.26 54.54
N THR A 488 17.04 24.16 53.85
CA THR A 488 17.98 25.25 53.53
C THR A 488 19.26 24.71 52.83
N SER A 489 19.72 25.47 51.82
CA SER A 489 21.07 25.66 51.21
C SER A 489 22.21 24.67 51.51
N MET A 490 23.11 24.37 50.56
CA MET A 490 23.81 25.28 49.62
C MET A 490 23.98 24.67 48.24
#